data_AF-A0A8K0N8K1-F1
#
_entry.id   AF-A0A8K0N8K1-F1
#
_cell.length_a   1.000
_cell.length_b   1.000
_cell.length_c   1.000
_cell.angle_alpha   90.00
_cell.angle_beta   90.00
_cell.angle_gamma   90.00
#
_symmetry.space_group_name_H-M   'P 1'
#
loop_
_entity.id
_entity.type
_entity.pdbx_description
1 polymer ?
#
loop_
_entity_poly.entity_id
_entity_poly.type
_entity_poly.pdbx_seq_one_letter_code
_entity_poly.pdbx_strand_id
1 'polypeptide(L)'
;MSQLTANTWYEVVMEVMLKEPCHGWESPVTVHLRKADSTSTSEQVPLNCMPRDKWQNLVIGNFHATGPGEVEFSLSETTSGCWKKGLLIKRVLVKPVNPGCGVKDLVIYPKDMWISWARDARYWKSNCLLFSGQEHCEIEVPKLLGVSWLEIRGSFEISNLKEGATYEVVIVAMLKEPCSGWESPVTFHLLKPDSTSTSHEVTLAHMPSNKWLDLVVGDFLVTGSGQVEFSMAETKVGNWKKGLIIKYVLVRQVHN
;
A
#
# COMPACT_ATOMS: atom_id res chain seq x y z
N MET A 1 -22.11 -21.15 -2.61
CA MET A 1 -21.17 -20.14 -3.13
C MET A 1 -21.10 -19.01 -2.13
N SER A 2 -19.92 -18.65 -1.65
CA SER A 2 -19.72 -17.49 -0.78
C SER A 2 -20.09 -16.23 -1.55
N GLN A 3 -21.11 -15.50 -1.11
CA GLN A 3 -21.45 -14.22 -1.73
C GLN A 3 -20.40 -13.19 -1.31
N LEU A 4 -19.68 -12.66 -2.30
CA LEU A 4 -18.81 -11.51 -2.09
C LEU A 4 -19.69 -10.26 -1.85
N THR A 5 -19.18 -9.33 -1.05
CA THR A 5 -19.83 -8.06 -0.79
C THR A 5 -19.86 -7.23 -2.08
N ALA A 6 -21.04 -6.77 -2.46
CA ALA A 6 -21.21 -5.89 -3.61
C ALA A 6 -20.48 -4.55 -3.39
N ASN A 7 -20.12 -3.88 -4.48
CA ASN A 7 -19.37 -2.62 -4.52
C ASN A 7 -18.08 -2.64 -3.68
N THR A 8 -17.43 -3.80 -3.62
CA THR A 8 -16.17 -3.99 -2.88
C THR A 8 -15.09 -4.46 -3.84
N TRP A 9 -13.89 -3.90 -3.73
CA TRP A 9 -12.72 -4.39 -4.47
C TRP A 9 -12.16 -5.64 -3.79
N TYR A 10 -11.72 -6.59 -4.60
CA TYR A 10 -11.12 -7.83 -4.14
C TYR A 10 -9.77 -8.04 -4.81
N GLU A 11 -8.80 -8.53 -4.04
CA GLU A 11 -7.52 -9.04 -4.55
C GLU A 11 -7.53 -10.57 -4.44
N VAL A 12 -7.15 -11.24 -5.53
CA VAL A 12 -6.98 -12.68 -5.60
C VAL A 12 -5.50 -13.00 -5.39
N VAL A 13 -5.20 -13.73 -4.32
CA VAL A 13 -3.85 -14.12 -3.93
C VAL A 13 -3.76 -15.63 -3.80
N MET A 14 -2.76 -16.24 -4.41
CA MET A 14 -2.44 -17.65 -4.23
C MET A 14 -1.29 -17.79 -3.23
N GLU A 15 -1.49 -18.54 -2.15
CA GLU A 15 -0.41 -18.88 -1.23
C GLU A 15 0.35 -20.09 -1.78
N VAL A 16 1.60 -19.86 -2.18
CA VAL A 16 2.42 -20.88 -2.83
C VAL A 16 3.78 -21.04 -2.14
N MET A 17 4.39 -22.21 -2.30
CA MET A 17 5.74 -22.50 -1.84
C MET A 17 6.46 -23.36 -2.86
N LEU A 18 7.73 -23.06 -3.11
CA LEU A 18 8.64 -23.95 -3.83
C LEU A 18 9.38 -24.81 -2.82
N LYS A 19 8.94 -26.06 -2.65
CA LYS A 19 9.52 -27.05 -1.75
C LYS A 19 10.59 -27.88 -2.45
N GLU A 20 11.72 -28.09 -1.79
CA GLU A 20 12.77 -28.96 -2.33
C GLU A 20 12.37 -30.46 -2.27
N PRO A 21 12.73 -31.28 -3.27
CA PRO A 21 13.45 -30.92 -4.50
C PRO A 21 12.57 -30.15 -5.52
N CYS A 22 13.08 -29.03 -6.03
CA CYS A 22 12.37 -28.10 -6.92
C CYS A 22 13.08 -27.91 -8.27
N HIS A 23 12.37 -28.04 -9.40
CA HIS A 23 12.92 -27.82 -10.76
C HIS A 23 11.84 -27.53 -11.81
N GLY A 24 12.24 -27.02 -12.98
CA GLY A 24 11.36 -26.78 -14.12
C GLY A 24 10.60 -25.46 -14.07
N TRP A 25 11.10 -24.49 -13.30
CA TRP A 25 10.49 -23.17 -13.09
C TRP A 25 11.34 -22.03 -13.68
N GLU A 26 12.24 -22.33 -14.61
CA GLU A 26 13.13 -21.38 -15.25
C GLU A 26 12.37 -20.40 -16.16
N SER A 27 11.30 -20.87 -16.79
CA SER A 27 10.35 -20.03 -17.52
C SER A 27 9.33 -19.40 -16.56
N PRO A 28 8.99 -18.12 -16.75
CA PRO A 28 7.99 -17.46 -15.92
C PRO A 28 6.62 -18.12 -16.11
N VAL A 29 5.84 -18.17 -15.03
CA VAL A 29 4.44 -18.58 -15.10
C VAL A 29 3.58 -17.38 -15.46
N THR A 30 2.52 -17.61 -16.22
CA THR A 30 1.47 -16.64 -16.49
C THR A 30 0.39 -16.77 -15.42
N VAL A 31 0.18 -15.71 -14.64
CA VAL A 31 -1.02 -15.55 -13.83
C VAL A 31 -2.05 -14.77 -14.66
N HIS A 32 -3.31 -15.21 -14.64
CA HIS A 32 -4.38 -14.60 -15.40
C HIS A 32 -5.63 -14.47 -14.55
N LEU A 33 -6.33 -13.35 -14.68
CA LEU A 33 -7.61 -13.07 -14.01
C LEU A 33 -8.61 -12.60 -15.07
N ARG A 34 -9.72 -13.32 -15.23
CA ARG A 34 -10.89 -12.90 -16.01
C ARG A 34 -11.95 -12.36 -15.07
N LYS A 35 -12.37 -11.12 -15.30
CA LYS A 35 -13.37 -10.42 -14.50
C LYS A 35 -14.78 -10.69 -15.04
N ALA A 36 -15.78 -10.39 -14.22
CA ALA A 36 -17.19 -10.59 -14.55
C ALA A 36 -17.66 -9.77 -15.78
N ASP A 37 -17.03 -8.63 -16.05
CA ASP A 37 -17.27 -7.79 -17.23
C ASP A 37 -16.58 -8.31 -18.51
N SER A 38 -16.05 -9.53 -18.47
CA SER A 38 -15.27 -10.18 -19.54
C SER A 38 -13.91 -9.55 -19.83
N THR A 39 -13.48 -8.51 -19.09
CA THR A 39 -12.11 -8.01 -19.18
C THR A 39 -11.15 -8.98 -18.50
N SER A 40 -9.90 -9.00 -18.94
CA SER A 40 -8.87 -9.85 -18.36
C SER A 40 -7.58 -9.09 -18.09
N THR A 41 -6.83 -9.56 -17.10
CA THR A 41 -5.46 -9.13 -16.82
C THR A 41 -4.56 -10.36 -16.79
N SER A 42 -3.35 -10.21 -17.29
CA SER A 42 -2.33 -11.27 -17.20
C SER A 42 -0.96 -10.68 -16.89
N GLU A 43 -0.17 -11.42 -16.14
CA GLU A 43 1.18 -11.04 -15.74
C GLU A 43 2.11 -12.26 -15.79
N GLN A 44 3.37 -12.04 -16.14
CA GLN A 44 4.42 -13.05 -16.12
C GLN A 44 5.18 -12.98 -14.79
N VAL A 45 5.23 -14.08 -14.05
CA VAL A 45 5.88 -14.15 -12.75
C VAL A 45 7.01 -15.20 -12.74
N PRO A 46 8.26 -14.79 -12.50
CA PRO A 46 9.37 -15.74 -12.40
C PRO A 46 9.36 -16.45 -11.04
N LEU A 47 8.85 -17.70 -11.00
CA LEU A 47 8.80 -18.47 -9.74
C LEU A 47 10.20 -18.94 -9.29
N ASN A 48 11.15 -19.14 -10.19
CA ASN A 48 12.53 -19.54 -9.84
C ASN A 48 13.21 -18.59 -8.82
N CYS A 49 12.85 -17.30 -8.83
CA CYS A 49 13.35 -16.28 -7.91
C CYS A 49 12.75 -16.36 -6.50
N MET A 50 11.72 -17.20 -6.28
CA MET A 50 11.07 -17.31 -4.97
C MET A 50 11.95 -18.08 -3.97
N PRO A 51 11.95 -17.68 -2.68
CA PRO A 51 12.66 -18.43 -1.66
C PRO A 51 12.14 -19.87 -1.57
N ARG A 52 13.05 -20.82 -1.36
CA ARG A 52 12.73 -22.24 -1.15
C ARG A 52 12.21 -22.48 0.25
N ASP A 53 11.32 -23.46 0.38
CA ASP A 53 10.74 -23.93 1.66
C ASP A 53 10.10 -22.81 2.51
N LYS A 54 9.62 -21.75 1.85
CA LYS A 54 8.88 -20.64 2.46
C LYS A 54 7.60 -20.35 1.70
N TRP A 55 6.52 -20.13 2.44
CA TRP A 55 5.24 -19.68 1.89
C TRP A 55 5.34 -18.24 1.42
N GLN A 56 4.82 -17.98 0.23
CA GLN A 56 4.80 -16.67 -0.41
C GLN A 56 3.42 -16.40 -1.01
N ASN A 57 3.08 -15.11 -1.07
CA ASN A 57 1.86 -14.63 -1.69
C ASN A 57 2.12 -14.30 -3.15
N LEU A 58 1.46 -15.02 -4.05
CA LEU A 58 1.43 -14.73 -5.48
C LEU A 58 0.14 -13.98 -5.80
N VAL A 59 0.25 -12.69 -6.10
CA VAL A 59 -0.91 -11.87 -6.49
C VAL A 59 -1.30 -12.23 -7.92
N ILE A 60 -2.55 -12.63 -8.12
CA ILE A 60 -3.09 -12.99 -9.44
C ILE A 60 -3.72 -11.78 -10.12
N GLY A 61 -4.29 -10.88 -9.32
CA GLY A 61 -4.89 -9.64 -9.78
C GLY A 61 -6.01 -9.17 -8.87
N ASN A 62 -6.72 -8.13 -9.31
CA ASN A 62 -7.84 -7.55 -8.58
C ASN A 62 -9.07 -7.34 -9.48
N PHE A 63 -10.24 -7.27 -8.83
CA PHE A 63 -11.50 -6.99 -9.50
C PHE A 63 -12.45 -6.21 -8.58
N HIS A 64 -13.38 -5.48 -9.20
CA HIS A 64 -14.44 -4.79 -8.49
C HIS A 64 -15.74 -5.61 -8.59
N ALA A 65 -16.32 -5.96 -7.44
CA ALA A 65 -17.56 -6.72 -7.39
C ALA A 65 -18.79 -5.81 -7.60
N THR A 66 -19.11 -5.47 -8.85
CA THR A 66 -20.21 -4.56 -9.20
C THR A 66 -21.59 -5.22 -9.34
N GLY A 67 -21.65 -6.55 -9.37
CA GLY A 67 -22.89 -7.28 -9.60
C GLY A 67 -22.68 -8.79 -9.73
N PRO A 68 -23.74 -9.54 -10.08
CA PRO A 68 -23.64 -10.98 -10.31
C PRO A 68 -22.75 -11.26 -11.52
N GLY A 69 -21.83 -12.20 -11.36
CA GLY A 69 -20.94 -12.63 -12.42
C GLY A 69 -19.85 -13.54 -11.87
N GLU A 70 -19.15 -14.21 -12.77
CA GLU A 70 -18.08 -15.13 -12.42
C GLU A 70 -16.71 -14.49 -12.65
N VAL A 71 -15.82 -14.67 -11.68
CA VAL A 71 -14.41 -14.31 -11.78
C VAL A 71 -13.62 -15.60 -11.91
N GLU A 72 -12.81 -15.70 -12.95
CA GLU A 72 -11.94 -16.85 -13.17
C GLU A 72 -10.50 -16.42 -12.99
N PHE A 73 -9.66 -17.31 -12.46
CA PHE A 73 -8.24 -17.07 -12.37
C PHE A 73 -7.47 -18.35 -12.73
N SER A 74 -6.28 -18.18 -13.28
CA SER A 74 -5.41 -19.31 -13.65
C SER A 74 -3.95 -18.98 -13.42
N LEU A 75 -3.17 -20.05 -13.22
CA LEU A 75 -1.71 -20.05 -13.23
C LEU A 75 -1.31 -21.09 -14.29
N SER A 76 -0.55 -20.67 -15.29
CA SER A 76 -0.17 -21.54 -16.40
C SER A 76 1.24 -21.26 -16.91
N GLU A 77 1.92 -22.28 -17.40
CA GLU A 77 3.17 -22.12 -18.13
C GLU A 77 3.19 -23.24 -19.18
N THR A 78 3.13 -22.86 -20.45
CA THR A 78 2.87 -23.75 -21.58
C THR A 78 3.98 -23.74 -22.64
N THR A 79 5.05 -22.97 -22.42
CA THR A 79 6.04 -22.67 -23.46
C THR A 79 7.36 -23.41 -23.26
N SER A 80 7.70 -23.78 -22.01
CA SER A 80 9.01 -24.35 -21.67
C SER A 80 9.18 -25.82 -22.04
N GLY A 81 8.09 -26.59 -22.08
CA GLY A 81 8.15 -28.05 -22.18
C GLY A 81 8.83 -28.74 -20.99
N CYS A 82 9.19 -28.00 -19.94
CA CYS A 82 9.89 -28.52 -18.77
C CYS A 82 8.93 -29.22 -17.80
N TRP A 83 9.38 -30.35 -17.25
CA TRP A 83 8.74 -31.01 -16.12
C TRP A 83 8.86 -30.15 -14.87
N LYS A 84 7.72 -29.87 -14.24
CA LYS A 84 7.62 -28.98 -13.09
C LYS A 84 7.54 -29.80 -11.80
N LYS A 85 8.36 -29.45 -10.80
CA LYS A 85 8.35 -30.11 -9.49
C LYS A 85 8.52 -29.11 -8.36
N GLY A 86 7.85 -29.37 -7.23
CA GLY A 86 8.09 -28.66 -5.98
C GLY A 86 7.12 -27.51 -5.67
N LEU A 87 6.28 -27.08 -6.62
CA LEU A 87 5.25 -26.07 -6.32
C LEU A 87 4.13 -26.68 -5.48
N LEU A 88 3.95 -26.14 -4.29
CA LEU A 88 2.81 -26.40 -3.41
C LEU A 88 1.91 -25.17 -3.42
N ILE A 89 0.61 -25.39 -3.54
CA ILE A 89 -0.42 -24.35 -3.43
C ILE A 89 -1.22 -24.68 -2.18
N LYS A 90 -1.20 -23.78 -1.19
CA LYS A 90 -1.92 -23.98 0.07
C LYS A 90 -3.39 -23.63 -0.06
N ARG A 91 -3.66 -22.45 -0.60
CA ARG A 91 -5.00 -21.88 -0.76
C ARG A 91 -4.99 -20.71 -1.72
N VAL A 92 -6.19 -20.33 -2.16
CA VAL A 92 -6.46 -19.05 -2.80
C VAL A 92 -7.26 -18.19 -1.83
N LEU A 93 -6.81 -16.96 -1.64
CA LEU A 93 -7.47 -15.94 -0.84
C LEU A 93 -8.11 -14.93 -1.78
N VAL A 94 -9.41 -14.73 -1.63
CA VAL A 94 -10.13 -13.60 -2.22
C VAL A 94 -10.43 -12.67 -1.06
N LYS A 95 -9.60 -11.65 -0.89
CA LYS A 95 -9.71 -10.74 0.26
C LYS A 95 -10.23 -9.39 -0.20
N PRO A 96 -11.17 -8.77 0.55
CA PRO A 96 -11.56 -7.40 0.27
C PRO A 96 -10.33 -6.51 0.42
N VAL A 97 -10.13 -5.65 -0.55
CA VAL A 97 -9.13 -4.59 -0.53
C VAL A 97 -9.86 -3.27 -0.59
N ASN A 98 -9.31 -2.26 0.07
CA ASN A 98 -9.90 -0.92 -0.01
C ASN A 98 -9.97 -0.49 -1.49
N PRO A 99 -11.04 0.20 -1.90
CA PRO A 99 -11.18 0.69 -3.27
C PRO A 99 -9.93 1.49 -3.65
N GLY A 100 -9.15 0.94 -4.57
CA GLY A 100 -7.82 1.43 -4.87
C GLY A 100 -6.84 0.45 -5.52
N CYS A 101 -7.14 -0.86 -5.52
CA CYS A 101 -6.18 -1.82 -6.09
C CYS A 101 -6.24 -1.94 -7.63
N GLY A 102 -7.28 -1.44 -8.31
CA GLY A 102 -7.43 -1.54 -9.77
C GLY A 102 -7.37 -0.24 -10.58
N VAL A 103 -7.26 0.89 -9.89
CA VAL A 103 -6.49 2.05 -10.38
C VAL A 103 -5.08 1.82 -9.84
N LYS A 104 -4.01 2.24 -10.53
CA LYS A 104 -2.67 2.21 -9.92
C LYS A 104 -2.64 3.25 -8.78
N ASP A 105 -3.27 2.95 -7.65
CA ASP A 105 -3.05 3.73 -6.44
C ASP A 105 -1.59 3.54 -6.07
N LEU A 106 -0.87 4.65 -6.02
CA LEU A 106 0.53 4.63 -5.67
C LEU A 106 0.64 4.57 -4.14
N VAL A 107 1.27 3.50 -3.65
CA VAL A 107 1.57 3.34 -2.22
C VAL A 107 3.05 3.62 -2.01
N ILE A 108 3.35 4.61 -1.17
CA ILE A 108 4.72 4.96 -0.78
C ILE A 108 4.92 4.49 0.65
N TYR A 109 5.90 3.62 0.86
CA TYR A 109 6.19 3.08 2.19
C TYR A 109 7.16 3.97 2.95
N PRO A 110 7.17 3.95 4.30
CA PRO A 110 8.03 4.84 5.09
C PRO A 110 9.53 4.74 4.75
N LYS A 111 10.00 3.57 4.30
CA LYS A 111 11.38 3.36 3.83
C LYS A 111 11.76 4.19 2.59
N ASP A 112 10.77 4.59 1.80
CA ASP A 112 10.90 5.37 0.57
C ASP A 112 10.61 6.86 0.82
N MET A 113 10.40 7.25 2.08
CA MET A 113 10.20 8.64 2.51
C MET A 113 11.42 9.17 3.25
N TRP A 114 11.56 10.50 3.28
CA TRP A 114 12.46 11.14 4.22
C TRP A 114 11.70 11.43 5.52
N ILE A 115 12.19 10.90 6.62
CA ILE A 115 11.58 11.07 7.94
C ILE A 115 12.66 11.57 8.89
N SER A 116 12.41 12.69 9.56
CA SER A 116 13.34 13.27 10.52
C SER A 116 13.69 12.26 11.60
N TRP A 117 14.99 12.09 11.89
CA TRP A 117 15.49 11.17 12.92
C TRP A 117 15.27 9.66 12.68
N ALA A 118 14.75 9.23 11.52
CA ALA A 118 14.34 7.84 11.31
C ALA A 118 15.46 6.78 11.45
N ARG A 119 16.73 7.18 11.26
CA ARG A 119 17.89 6.28 11.43
C ARG A 119 18.32 6.12 12.89
N ASP A 120 17.71 6.84 13.81
CA ASP A 120 18.06 6.83 15.22
C ASP A 120 16.98 6.11 16.04
N ALA A 121 17.35 4.92 16.53
CA ALA A 121 16.48 4.05 17.30
C ALA A 121 15.99 4.67 18.63
N ARG A 122 16.59 5.77 19.08
CA ARG A 122 16.13 6.53 20.26
C ARG A 122 14.83 7.28 19.97
N TYR A 123 14.57 7.64 18.72
CA TYR A 123 13.45 8.46 18.30
C TYR A 123 12.39 7.68 17.53
N TRP A 124 12.81 6.66 16.78
CA TRP A 124 11.91 5.80 16.02
C TRP A 124 12.19 4.34 16.30
N LYS A 125 11.12 3.55 16.46
CA LYS A 125 11.21 2.11 16.57
C LYS A 125 10.44 1.48 15.43
N SER A 126 11.10 0.62 14.68
CA SER A 126 10.43 -0.28 13.75
C SER A 126 9.52 -1.22 14.53
N ASN A 127 8.24 -1.18 14.22
CA ASN A 127 7.25 -2.12 14.72
C ASN A 127 6.82 -3.03 13.58
N CYS A 128 6.87 -4.34 13.78
CA CYS A 128 6.07 -5.26 12.96
C CYS A 128 4.65 -5.23 13.50
N LEU A 129 3.71 -4.63 12.77
CA LEU A 129 2.30 -4.74 13.12
C LEU A 129 1.72 -5.97 12.41
N LEU A 130 1.31 -6.96 13.21
CA LEU A 130 0.37 -7.98 12.77
C LEU A 130 -0.99 -7.31 12.64
N PHE A 131 -1.48 -7.14 11.41
CA PHE A 131 -2.84 -6.68 11.19
C PHE A 131 -3.79 -7.81 11.60
N SER A 132 -4.58 -7.60 12.66
CA SER A 132 -5.58 -8.58 13.12
C SER A 132 -6.59 -8.82 11.99
N GLY A 133 -6.46 -9.97 11.33
CA GLY A 133 -7.15 -10.33 10.08
C GLY A 133 -6.22 -10.90 9.00
N GLN A 134 -4.90 -10.73 9.14
CA GLN A 134 -3.86 -11.24 8.24
C GLN A 134 -2.73 -11.86 9.07
N GLU A 135 -2.70 -13.19 9.18
CA GLU A 135 -1.64 -13.87 9.95
C GLU A 135 -0.24 -13.82 9.33
N HIS A 136 0.00 -13.20 8.16
CA HIS A 136 1.30 -13.30 7.48
C HIS A 136 1.77 -12.05 6.70
N CYS A 137 1.32 -10.85 7.03
CA CYS A 137 1.93 -9.61 6.50
C CYS A 137 2.51 -8.78 7.64
N GLU A 138 3.77 -9.04 7.98
CA GLU A 138 4.55 -8.10 8.79
C GLU A 138 4.92 -6.91 7.90
N ILE A 139 4.18 -5.80 8.01
CA ILE A 139 4.69 -4.53 7.51
C ILE A 139 5.47 -3.89 8.64
N GLU A 140 6.75 -3.68 8.42
CA GLU A 140 7.60 -2.87 9.28
C GLU A 140 7.13 -1.41 9.16
N VAL A 141 6.50 -0.91 10.23
CA VAL A 141 6.00 0.47 10.31
C VAL A 141 6.76 1.22 11.41
N PRO A 142 7.25 2.43 11.15
CA PRO A 142 7.95 3.21 12.15
C PRO A 142 6.97 3.78 13.18
N LYS A 143 7.23 3.50 14.46
CA LYS A 143 6.58 4.14 15.62
C LYS A 143 7.48 5.21 16.19
N LEU A 144 6.96 6.43 16.30
CA LEU A 144 7.62 7.55 16.95
C LEU A 144 7.66 7.36 18.47
N LEU A 145 8.87 7.28 19.02
CA LEU A 145 9.11 7.19 20.46
C LEU A 145 9.05 8.57 21.14
N GLY A 146 9.51 9.61 20.46
CA GLY A 146 9.48 10.99 20.99
C GLY A 146 10.39 11.94 20.23
N VAL A 147 9.89 13.07 19.71
CA VAL A 147 10.73 14.17 19.16
C VAL A 147 10.09 15.54 19.43
N SER A 148 10.89 16.59 19.54
CA SER A 148 10.39 17.98 19.56
C SER A 148 10.22 18.59 18.17
N TRP A 149 10.93 18.06 17.16
CA TRP A 149 10.86 18.46 15.75
C TRP A 149 10.51 17.26 14.88
N LEU A 150 9.34 17.28 14.25
CA LEU A 150 8.89 16.23 13.34
C LEU A 150 8.72 16.78 11.93
N GLU A 151 9.29 16.08 10.96
CA GLU A 151 9.07 16.35 9.56
C GLU A 151 9.17 15.07 8.74
N ILE A 152 8.18 14.87 7.87
CA ILE A 152 8.08 13.75 6.94
C ILE A 152 7.89 14.35 5.55
N ARG A 153 8.67 13.88 4.58
CA ARG A 153 8.63 14.34 3.19
C ARG A 153 8.68 13.15 2.24
N GLY A 154 8.01 13.27 1.11
CA GLY A 154 8.15 12.33 0.01
C GLY A 154 7.77 12.98 -1.30
N SER A 155 8.13 12.33 -2.39
CA SER A 155 7.77 12.77 -3.73
C SER A 155 7.55 11.58 -4.65
N PHE A 156 6.81 11.80 -5.73
CA PHE A 156 6.53 10.77 -6.73
C PHE A 156 6.21 11.36 -8.10
N GLU A 157 6.51 10.59 -9.14
CA GLU A 157 6.18 10.91 -10.53
C GLU A 157 4.74 10.55 -10.85
N ILE A 158 4.03 11.43 -11.56
CA ILE A 158 2.63 11.20 -11.96
C ILE A 158 2.49 10.37 -13.25
N SER A 159 3.60 9.96 -13.87
CA SER A 159 3.63 9.29 -15.19
C SER A 159 2.85 7.97 -15.25
N ASN A 160 2.60 7.33 -14.10
CA ASN A 160 1.81 6.11 -13.99
C ASN A 160 0.35 6.34 -13.61
N LEU A 161 -0.06 7.60 -13.39
CA LEU A 161 -1.42 7.96 -13.04
C LEU A 161 -2.25 8.26 -14.30
N LYS A 162 -3.57 8.09 -14.18
CA LYS A 162 -4.51 8.37 -15.27
C LYS A 162 -4.59 9.87 -15.53
N GLU A 163 -4.21 10.30 -16.73
CA GLU A 163 -4.34 11.70 -17.16
C GLU A 163 -5.81 12.17 -17.13
N GLY A 164 -6.02 13.43 -16.74
CA GLY A 164 -7.34 14.04 -16.63
C GLY A 164 -8.14 13.62 -15.40
N ALA A 165 -7.59 12.78 -14.51
CA ALA A 165 -8.20 12.42 -13.24
C ALA A 165 -7.59 13.18 -12.06
N THR A 166 -8.41 13.44 -11.04
CA THR A 166 -7.96 14.03 -9.78
C THR A 166 -7.57 12.94 -8.80
N TYR A 167 -6.43 13.11 -8.13
CA TYR A 167 -5.94 12.21 -7.09
C TYR A 167 -5.77 12.99 -5.78
N GLU A 168 -5.99 12.32 -4.66
CA GLU A 168 -5.62 12.82 -3.34
C GLU A 168 -4.44 12.06 -2.76
N VAL A 169 -3.59 12.79 -2.03
CA VAL A 169 -2.46 12.24 -1.27
C VAL A 169 -2.88 12.11 0.18
N VAL A 170 -2.85 10.89 0.72
CA VAL A 170 -3.32 10.57 2.07
C VAL A 170 -2.20 9.88 2.85
N ILE A 171 -1.80 10.45 3.98
CA ILE A 171 -0.91 9.77 4.93
C ILE A 171 -1.77 8.89 5.83
N VAL A 172 -1.62 7.57 5.70
CA VAL A 172 -2.32 6.59 6.55
C VAL A 172 -1.51 6.37 7.81
N ALA A 173 -2.02 6.84 8.94
CA ALA A 173 -1.29 6.86 10.21
C ALA A 173 -2.18 6.49 11.41
N MET A 174 -1.57 6.24 12.55
CA MET A 174 -2.26 5.95 13.82
C MET A 174 -1.57 6.68 14.96
N LEU A 175 -2.36 7.24 15.88
CA LEU A 175 -1.88 7.65 17.20
C LEU A 175 -1.98 6.45 18.15
N LYS A 176 -0.89 5.70 18.30
CA LYS A 176 -0.82 4.51 19.14
C LYS A 176 -0.44 4.88 20.56
N GLU A 177 -1.29 4.49 21.51
CA GLU A 177 -1.01 4.74 22.92
C GLU A 177 0.27 4.05 23.42
N PRO A 178 0.99 4.66 24.38
CA PRO A 178 0.80 6.05 24.83
C PRO A 178 1.19 7.07 23.75
N CYS A 179 0.33 8.04 23.49
CA CYS A 179 0.55 9.15 22.55
C CYS A 179 0.29 10.50 23.23
N SER A 180 1.10 11.50 22.93
CA SER A 180 1.04 12.84 23.55
C SER A 180 1.80 13.87 22.69
N GLY A 181 1.62 15.17 22.94
CA GLY A 181 2.36 16.25 22.28
C GLY A 181 1.79 16.67 20.92
N TRP A 182 0.52 16.40 20.68
CA TRP A 182 -0.19 16.61 19.42
C TRP A 182 -1.18 17.79 19.46
N GLU A 183 -1.07 18.64 20.48
CA GLU A 183 -1.93 19.80 20.72
C GLU A 183 -1.60 20.95 19.75
N SER A 184 -0.34 21.01 19.31
CA SER A 184 0.10 21.93 18.27
C SER A 184 -0.35 21.42 16.89
N PRO A 185 -0.88 22.29 16.01
CA PRO A 185 -1.29 21.88 14.67
C PRO A 185 -0.10 21.36 13.86
N VAL A 186 -0.34 20.28 13.11
CA VAL A 186 0.59 19.75 12.12
C VAL A 186 0.28 20.40 10.78
N THR A 187 1.30 20.95 10.13
CA THR A 187 1.18 21.50 8.77
C THR A 187 1.34 20.40 7.73
N PHE A 188 0.36 20.25 6.86
CA PHE A 188 0.43 19.47 5.63
C PHE A 188 0.70 20.40 4.46
N HIS A 189 1.60 19.99 3.56
CA HIS A 189 1.91 20.77 2.36
C HIS A 189 2.01 19.84 1.16
N LEU A 190 1.42 20.24 0.04
CA LEU A 190 1.44 19.55 -1.24
C LEU A 190 1.99 20.50 -2.30
N LEU A 191 3.06 20.11 -2.99
CA LEU A 191 3.53 20.75 -4.21
C LEU A 191 3.01 19.95 -5.40
N LYS A 192 2.25 20.61 -6.26
CA LYS A 192 1.59 20.02 -7.42
C LYS A 192 2.52 20.02 -8.65
N PRO A 193 2.21 19.23 -9.69
CA PRO A 193 3.06 19.13 -10.89
C PRO A 193 3.21 20.45 -11.65
N ASP A 194 2.22 21.34 -11.55
CA ASP A 194 2.21 22.68 -12.13
C ASP A 194 3.00 23.71 -11.30
N SER A 195 3.78 23.26 -10.31
CA SER A 195 4.54 24.07 -9.34
C SER A 195 3.68 24.93 -8.41
N THR A 196 2.35 24.79 -8.43
CA THR A 196 1.50 25.39 -7.39
C THR A 196 1.57 24.56 -6.11
N SER A 197 1.34 25.20 -4.96
CA SER A 197 1.34 24.50 -3.67
C SER A 197 0.09 24.82 -2.87
N THR A 198 -0.31 23.86 -2.04
CA THR A 198 -1.36 24.02 -1.04
C THR A 198 -0.82 23.61 0.32
N SER A 199 -1.28 24.29 1.37
CA SER A 199 -0.95 23.91 2.74
C SER A 199 -2.13 24.13 3.66
N HIS A 200 -2.29 23.26 4.64
CA HIS A 200 -3.29 23.42 5.70
C HIS A 200 -2.77 22.82 7.00
N GLU A 201 -3.39 23.17 8.12
CA GLU A 201 -3.00 22.68 9.44
C GLU A 201 -4.09 21.80 10.07
N VAL A 202 -3.69 20.74 10.76
CA VAL A 202 -4.61 19.82 11.46
C VAL A 202 -4.07 19.54 12.86
N THR A 203 -4.90 19.73 13.88
CA THR A 203 -4.59 19.36 15.26
C THR A 203 -4.91 17.89 15.50
N LEU A 204 -3.89 17.09 15.82
CA LEU A 204 -4.04 15.64 15.99
C LEU A 204 -4.49 15.22 17.41
N ALA A 205 -4.39 16.09 18.43
CA ALA A 205 -4.76 15.78 19.82
C ALA A 205 -6.20 15.27 20.02
N HIS A 206 -7.13 15.64 19.13
CA HIS A 206 -8.55 15.25 19.23
C HIS A 206 -8.93 14.09 18.30
N MET A 207 -7.97 13.56 17.55
CA MET A 207 -8.19 12.40 16.68
C MET A 207 -8.23 11.12 17.52
N PRO A 208 -9.01 10.10 17.12
CA PRO A 208 -9.12 8.87 17.89
C PRO A 208 -7.78 8.11 17.95
N SER A 209 -7.36 7.76 19.16
CA SER A 209 -6.20 6.91 19.39
C SER A 209 -6.49 5.44 19.01
N ASN A 210 -5.42 4.68 18.76
CA ASN A 210 -5.46 3.25 18.41
C ASN A 210 -6.31 2.89 17.17
N LYS A 211 -6.63 3.87 16.31
CA LYS A 211 -7.33 3.68 15.02
C LYS A 211 -6.49 4.21 13.87
N TRP A 212 -6.63 3.60 12.71
CA TRP A 212 -6.06 4.14 11.48
C TRP A 212 -6.83 5.39 11.05
N LEU A 213 -6.09 6.41 10.69
CA LEU A 213 -6.55 7.73 10.27
C LEU A 213 -6.06 7.96 8.85
N ASP A 214 -6.96 8.48 8.02
CA ASP A 214 -6.63 9.03 6.71
C ASP A 214 -6.34 10.52 6.90
N LEU A 215 -5.04 10.87 6.94
CA LEU A 215 -4.60 12.26 7.04
C LEU A 215 -4.40 12.81 5.62
N VAL A 216 -5.42 13.48 5.10
CA VAL A 216 -5.42 14.04 3.75
C VAL A 216 -4.42 15.20 3.68
N VAL A 217 -3.44 15.11 2.79
CA VAL A 217 -2.47 16.19 2.53
C VAL A 217 -3.04 17.21 1.54
N GLY A 218 -3.78 16.72 0.55
CA GLY A 218 -4.44 17.53 -0.48
C GLY A 218 -4.63 16.74 -1.76
N ASP A 219 -5.23 17.39 -2.76
CA ASP A 219 -5.53 16.83 -4.07
C ASP A 219 -4.82 17.58 -5.21
N PHE A 220 -4.67 16.90 -6.33
CA PHE A 220 -4.10 17.43 -7.56
C PHE A 220 -4.73 16.79 -8.80
N LEU A 221 -4.78 17.55 -9.89
CA LEU A 221 -5.19 17.06 -11.20
C LEU A 221 -3.96 16.52 -11.95
N VAL A 222 -4.08 15.35 -12.57
CA VAL A 222 -3.02 14.80 -13.42
C VAL A 222 -3.08 15.45 -14.80
N THR A 223 -2.10 16.32 -15.10
CA THR A 223 -1.91 16.95 -16.41
C THR A 223 -0.47 16.73 -16.89
N GLY A 224 -0.30 16.13 -18.07
CA GLY A 224 1.03 15.88 -18.64
C GLY A 224 1.94 15.04 -17.74
N SER A 225 3.18 15.49 -17.55
CA SER A 225 4.20 14.83 -16.73
C SER A 225 4.71 15.78 -15.65
N GLY A 226 5.08 15.25 -14.49
CA GLY A 226 5.71 16.01 -13.43
C GLY A 226 5.73 15.25 -12.12
N GLN A 227 6.33 15.88 -11.12
CA GLN A 227 6.48 15.35 -9.79
C GLN A 227 5.51 16.03 -8.82
N VAL A 228 4.96 15.24 -7.91
CA VAL A 228 4.25 15.75 -6.73
C VAL A 228 5.15 15.58 -5.53
N GLU A 229 5.24 16.59 -4.68
CA GLU A 229 5.90 16.50 -3.38
C GLU A 229 4.86 16.70 -2.27
N PHE A 230 5.01 15.96 -1.18
CA PHE A 230 4.16 16.08 -0.01
C PHE A 230 5.00 16.17 1.25
N SER A 231 4.45 16.84 2.26
CA SER A 231 5.05 16.84 3.59
C SER A 231 4.02 16.97 4.72
N MET A 232 4.44 16.48 5.88
CA MET A 232 3.76 16.62 7.17
C MET A 232 4.81 17.10 8.18
N ALA A 233 4.58 18.26 8.79
CA ALA A 233 5.55 18.91 9.66
C ALA A 233 4.92 19.52 10.91
N GLU A 234 5.57 19.31 12.05
CA GLU A 234 5.35 20.10 13.28
C GLU A 234 6.74 20.41 13.86
N THR A 235 7.18 21.63 13.59
CA THR A 235 8.53 22.13 13.92
C THR A 235 8.50 23.40 14.76
N LYS A 236 7.29 23.95 14.98
CA LYS A 236 7.12 25.33 15.45
C LYS A 236 7.15 25.41 16.98
N VAL A 237 6.64 24.40 17.69
CA VAL A 237 6.33 24.56 19.12
C VAL A 237 7.31 23.85 20.05
N GLY A 238 8.26 23.06 19.55
CA GLY A 238 9.28 22.41 20.39
C GLY A 238 8.71 21.39 21.40
N ASN A 239 7.39 21.16 21.36
CA ASN A 239 6.70 20.19 22.20
C ASN A 239 7.09 18.77 21.77
N TRP A 240 7.45 17.96 22.76
CA TRP A 240 7.79 16.56 22.53
C TRP A 240 6.54 15.75 22.21
N LYS A 241 6.54 15.14 21.03
CA LYS A 241 5.43 14.33 20.53
C LYS A 241 5.84 12.88 20.32
N LYS A 242 4.93 11.96 20.63
CA LYS A 242 5.17 10.51 20.54
C LYS A 242 3.91 9.74 20.16
N GLY A 243 4.11 8.49 19.78
CA GLY A 243 3.02 7.53 19.53
C GLY A 243 2.48 7.51 18.11
N LEU A 244 2.97 8.38 17.20
CA LEU A 244 2.62 8.29 15.77
C LEU A 244 3.18 7.01 15.16
N ILE A 245 2.34 6.28 14.43
CA ILE A 245 2.73 5.18 13.54
C ILE A 245 2.34 5.58 12.13
N ILE A 246 3.27 5.45 11.18
CA ILE A 246 3.00 5.69 9.75
C ILE A 246 2.91 4.35 9.05
N LYS A 247 1.77 4.08 8.41
CA LYS A 247 1.57 2.84 7.65
C LYS A 247 2.17 2.98 6.25
N TYR A 248 1.71 3.99 5.51
CA TYR A 248 2.16 4.36 4.17
C TYR A 248 1.49 5.68 3.76
N VAL A 249 1.89 6.23 2.63
CA VAL A 249 1.13 7.25 1.88
C VAL A 249 0.38 6.55 0.76
N LEU A 250 -0.89 6.89 0.59
CA LEU A 250 -1.77 6.40 -0.46
C LEU A 250 -2.11 7.56 -1.39
N VAL A 251 -1.82 7.40 -2.68
CA VAL A 251 -2.28 8.30 -3.74
C VAL A 251 -3.44 7.60 -4.43
N ARG A 252 -4.66 8.09 -4.23
CA ARG A 252 -5.87 7.45 -4.75
C ARG A 252 -6.72 8.40 -5.58
N GLN A 253 -7.36 7.86 -6.61
CA GLN A 253 -8.24 8.65 -7.47
C GLN A 253 -9.50 9.09 -6.72
N VAL A 254 -9.81 10.38 -6.78
CA VAL A 254 -11.08 10.93 -6.28
C VAL A 254 -12.16 10.67 -7.33
N HIS A 255 -13.20 9.93 -6.95
CA HIS A 255 -14.36 9.72 -7.79
C HIS A 255 -15.37 10.81 -7.45
N ASN A 256 -15.51 11.80 -8.33
CA ASN A 256 -16.60 12.77 -8.30
C ASN A 256 -17.88 12.17 -8.85
#